data_AF-B8DSD9-F1
#
_entry.id   AF-B8DSD9-F1
#
_cell.length_a   1.000
_cell.length_b   1.000
_cell.length_c   1.000
_cell.angle_alpha   90.00
_cell.angle_beta   90.00
_cell.angle_gamma   90.00
#
_symmetry.space_group_name_H-M   'P 1'
#
loop_
_entity.id
_entity.type
_entity.pdbx_description
1 polymer ?
#
loop_
_entity_poly.entity_id
_entity_poly.type
_entity_poly.pdbx_seq_one_letter_code
_entity_poly.pdbx_strand_id
1 'polypeptide(L)'
;MRISVDVEATLPENLRGPEGGTGPQAAREELGVIAGAARGLSDVVRIARILVPEDFGAALAELAPDRHAPRPRTASSASAAPTAPAAPTAPKATTATTAPIAPTAMTAAIPAPQGWVLVFHPGIYGPEHDAHMRYALYWRELTRLVNKGRLPVPLRTADGAPRQDRHAVLLTAVSRLFGEYDAARKAWDFRDGLLRKVLRQELSERARTALLHAFAADLGHATSADARTWLRMLADDHARTGDTATYLRAVRPLVMRLSLALSHAWATLDHFPDLAAPGAELLHRAELPAAARELHSFFRNRHVAGSPDMEPGTELLAELWAGFGLRLADGPGGPGEPGRLTALRPGD
;
A
#
# COMPACT_ATOMS: atom_id res chain seq x y z
N MET A 1 -20.17 -7.38 29.10
CA MET A 1 -18.86 -8.05 29.25
C MET A 1 -17.82 -7.19 28.54
N ARG A 2 -17.02 -6.40 29.27
CA ARG A 2 -15.99 -5.52 28.67
C ARG A 2 -14.82 -6.40 28.24
N ILE A 3 -14.62 -6.55 26.94
CA ILE A 3 -13.51 -7.32 26.37
C ILE A 3 -12.24 -6.47 26.56
N SER A 4 -11.27 -6.96 27.35
CA SER A 4 -9.95 -6.34 27.42
C SER A 4 -9.26 -6.52 26.08
N VAL A 5 -8.84 -5.42 25.46
CA VAL A 5 -7.75 -5.50 24.48
C VAL A 5 -6.50 -5.65 25.33
N ASP A 6 -5.90 -6.84 25.31
CA ASP A 6 -4.57 -7.03 25.86
C ASP A 6 -3.60 -6.33 24.92
N VAL A 7 -3.42 -5.05 25.21
CA VAL A 7 -2.40 -4.22 24.59
C VAL A 7 -1.10 -4.63 25.25
N GLU A 8 -0.64 -5.80 24.87
CA GLU A 8 0.71 -6.23 25.20
C GLU A 8 1.65 -5.51 24.23
N ALA A 9 1.86 -4.20 24.52
CA ALA A 9 2.89 -3.39 23.90
C ALA A 9 4.24 -3.96 24.34
N THR A 10 4.63 -5.07 23.72
CA THR A 10 5.95 -5.65 23.88
C THR A 10 6.88 -4.69 23.15
N LEU A 11 7.70 -3.98 23.92
CA LEU A 11 8.69 -3.04 23.42
C LEU A 11 10.08 -3.65 23.70
N PRO A 12 11.02 -3.59 22.75
CA PRO A 12 12.40 -3.94 23.01
C PRO A 12 12.95 -3.13 24.19
N GLU A 13 13.66 -3.80 25.11
CA GLU A 13 14.29 -3.13 26.25
C GLU A 13 15.39 -2.14 25.82
N ASN A 14 15.95 -2.36 24.63
CA ASN A 14 17.01 -1.58 24.03
C ASN A 14 16.54 -0.47 23.06
N LEU A 15 15.25 -0.10 23.07
CA LEU A 15 14.74 1.04 22.30
C LEU A 15 15.45 2.33 22.72
N ARG A 16 16.53 2.65 22.01
CA ARG A 16 17.24 3.92 22.11
C ARG A 16 16.49 4.93 21.26
N GLY A 17 15.72 5.80 21.90
CA GLY A 17 15.22 7.00 21.25
C GLY A 17 16.39 7.86 20.75
N PRO A 18 16.20 8.65 19.68
CA PRO A 18 17.21 9.62 19.27
C PRO A 18 17.49 10.61 20.41
N GLU A 19 18.72 11.12 20.43
CA GLU A 19 19.25 12.06 21.44
C GLU A 19 18.16 12.98 22.02
N GLY A 20 17.85 12.80 23.31
CA GLY A 20 17.06 13.76 24.08
C GLY A 20 15.61 13.41 24.41
N GLY A 21 15.02 12.31 23.92
CA GLY A 21 13.71 11.91 24.47
C GLY A 21 12.90 10.99 23.59
N THR A 22 12.91 9.70 23.91
CA THR A 22 11.78 8.75 23.80
C THR A 22 12.29 7.41 24.29
N GLY A 23 12.43 7.28 25.61
CA GLY A 23 12.73 5.98 26.23
C GLY A 23 11.56 5.01 26.10
N PRO A 24 11.72 3.76 26.58
CA PRO A 24 10.67 2.75 26.57
C PRO A 24 9.35 3.24 27.18
N GLN A 25 9.38 4.12 28.18
CA GLN A 25 8.18 4.69 28.80
C GLN A 25 7.37 5.59 27.85
N ALA A 26 8.02 6.51 27.12
CA ALA A 26 7.33 7.37 26.16
C ALA A 26 6.69 6.56 25.02
N ALA A 27 7.40 5.52 24.54
CA ALA A 27 6.85 4.60 23.56
C ALA A 27 5.64 3.80 24.10
N ARG A 28 5.63 3.41 25.39
CA ARG A 28 4.46 2.79 26.04
C ARG A 28 3.29 3.76 26.13
N GLU A 29 3.54 5.02 26.48
CA GLU A 29 2.51 6.06 26.57
C GLU A 29 1.88 6.33 25.20
N GLU A 30 2.69 6.48 24.15
CA GLU A 30 2.23 6.61 22.76
C GLU A 30 1.36 5.43 22.31
N LEU A 31 1.84 4.20 22.54
CA LEU A 31 1.08 2.98 22.21
C LEU A 31 -0.20 2.87 23.05
N GLY A 32 -0.18 3.38 24.29
CA GLY A 32 -1.34 3.48 25.18
C GLY A 32 -2.48 4.33 24.60
N VAL A 33 -2.16 5.42 23.91
CA VAL A 33 -3.15 6.26 23.19
C VAL A 33 -3.82 5.46 22.08
N ILE A 34 -3.03 4.76 21.26
CA ILE A 34 -3.52 3.97 20.12
C ILE A 34 -4.32 2.75 20.58
N ALA A 35 -3.87 2.11 21.64
CA ALA A 35 -4.58 1.07 22.36
C ALA A 35 -5.95 1.51 22.91
N GLY A 36 -6.02 2.74 23.43
CA GLY A 36 -7.28 3.36 23.84
C GLY A 36 -8.24 3.51 22.67
N ALA A 37 -7.73 4.03 21.54
CA ALA A 37 -8.52 4.18 20.32
C ALA A 37 -8.97 2.82 19.74
N ALA A 38 -8.07 1.84 19.67
CA ALA A 38 -8.36 0.49 19.20
C ALA A 38 -9.50 -0.18 20.00
N ARG A 39 -9.54 0.05 21.33
CA ARG A 39 -10.65 -0.42 22.18
C ARG A 39 -11.99 0.19 21.80
N GLY A 40 -12.02 1.47 21.41
CA GLY A 40 -13.24 2.14 20.96
C GLY A 40 -13.73 1.68 19.58
N LEU A 41 -12.93 0.93 18.83
CA LEU A 41 -13.25 0.42 17.50
C LEU A 41 -13.76 -1.02 17.50
N SER A 42 -13.96 -1.64 18.67
CA SER A 42 -14.28 -3.08 18.80
C SER A 42 -15.50 -3.53 18.00
N ASP A 43 -16.47 -2.63 17.82
CA ASP A 43 -17.73 -2.90 17.12
C ASP A 43 -17.57 -2.90 15.59
N VAL A 44 -16.44 -2.37 15.09
CA VAL A 44 -16.12 -2.26 13.67
C VAL A 44 -14.99 -3.21 13.28
N VAL A 45 -13.91 -3.23 14.07
CA VAL A 45 -12.78 -4.15 13.91
C VAL A 45 -12.25 -4.56 15.26
N ARG A 46 -12.19 -5.87 15.50
CA ARG A 46 -11.55 -6.43 16.69
C ARG A 46 -10.04 -6.42 16.53
N ILE A 47 -9.35 -5.56 17.28
CA ILE A 47 -7.89 -5.57 17.40
C ILE A 47 -7.54 -6.33 18.68
N ALA A 48 -6.82 -7.44 18.52
CA ALA A 48 -6.47 -8.33 19.62
C ALA A 48 -5.18 -7.90 20.32
N ARG A 49 -4.18 -7.45 19.55
CA ARG A 49 -2.82 -7.16 20.05
C ARG A 49 -2.15 -6.07 19.21
N ILE A 50 -1.29 -5.28 19.85
CA ILE A 50 -0.41 -4.29 19.20
C ILE A 50 1.02 -4.60 19.62
N LEU A 51 1.93 -4.77 18.66
CA LEU A 51 3.29 -5.27 18.87
C LEU A 51 4.35 -4.40 18.22
N VAL A 52 5.49 -4.30 18.91
CA VAL A 52 6.75 -3.79 18.36
C VAL A 52 7.81 -4.86 18.61
N PRO A 53 7.94 -5.87 17.73
CA PRO A 53 8.92 -6.94 17.94
C PRO A 53 10.35 -6.42 17.77
N GLU A 54 11.31 -7.05 18.46
CA GLU A 54 12.75 -6.84 18.21
C GLU A 54 13.13 -7.26 16.79
N ASP A 55 12.68 -8.45 16.39
CA ASP A 55 12.80 -8.95 15.02
C ASP A 55 11.45 -8.90 14.33
N PHE A 56 11.25 -7.84 13.53
CA PHE A 56 10.04 -7.66 12.75
C PHE A 56 9.84 -8.76 11.70
N GLY A 57 10.90 -9.23 11.06
CA GLY A 57 10.82 -10.26 10.03
C GLY A 57 10.37 -11.60 10.61
N ALA A 58 10.98 -12.01 11.72
CA ALA A 58 10.61 -13.23 12.43
C ALA A 58 9.18 -13.18 12.95
N ALA A 59 8.76 -12.06 13.55
CA ALA A 59 7.38 -11.90 14.03
C ALA A 59 6.35 -11.96 12.89
N LEU A 60 6.65 -11.37 11.73
CA LEU A 60 5.78 -11.50 10.55
C LEU A 60 5.69 -12.95 10.06
N ALA A 61 6.80 -13.68 10.05
CA ALA A 61 6.84 -15.08 9.62
C ALA A 61 6.08 -16.00 10.58
N GLU A 62 6.17 -15.76 11.89
CA GLU A 62 5.46 -16.53 12.92
C GLU A 62 3.95 -16.27 12.88
N LEU A 63 3.56 -14.99 12.82
CA LEU A 63 2.15 -14.59 12.87
C LEU A 63 1.42 -14.83 11.53
N ALA A 64 2.15 -14.89 10.42
CA ALA A 64 1.58 -15.09 9.09
C ALA A 64 2.46 -16.03 8.23
N PRO A 65 2.56 -17.33 8.59
CA PRO A 65 3.44 -18.29 7.91
C PRO A 65 3.10 -18.42 6.41
N ASP A 66 1.82 -18.31 6.06
CA ASP A 66 1.35 -18.40 4.67
C ASP A 66 1.60 -17.12 3.85
N ARG A 67 2.01 -16.02 4.48
CA ARG A 67 2.34 -14.77 3.78
C ARG A 67 3.70 -14.84 3.07
N HIS A 68 4.57 -15.75 3.52
CA HIS A 68 5.93 -15.95 3.02
C HIS A 68 6.22 -17.35 2.49
N ALA A 69 5.25 -18.28 2.51
CA ALA A 69 5.42 -19.60 1.91
C ALA A 69 5.80 -19.45 0.42
N PRO A 70 6.96 -19.95 -0.03
CA PRO A 70 7.27 -20.03 -1.44
C PRO A 70 6.19 -20.90 -2.07
N ARG A 71 5.36 -20.31 -2.93
CA ARG A 71 4.36 -21.06 -3.68
C ARG A 71 5.09 -22.22 -4.38
N PRO A 72 4.68 -23.49 -4.19
CA PRO A 72 5.41 -24.60 -4.76
C PRO A 72 5.52 -24.38 -6.27
N ARG A 73 6.75 -24.32 -6.77
CA ARG A 73 7.02 -24.41 -8.21
C ARG A 73 6.50 -25.77 -8.63
N THR A 74 5.29 -25.82 -9.18
CA THR A 74 4.83 -26.98 -9.91
C THR A 74 5.81 -27.19 -11.04
N ALA A 75 6.64 -28.22 -10.90
CA ALA A 75 7.54 -28.67 -11.93
C ALA A 75 6.72 -28.98 -13.18
N SER A 76 6.95 -28.23 -14.26
CA SER A 76 6.56 -28.64 -15.59
C SER A 76 7.84 -28.83 -16.38
N SER A 77 8.17 -30.12 -16.52
CA SER A 77 8.97 -30.79 -17.55
C SER A 77 9.92 -29.97 -18.43
N ALA A 78 11.18 -30.40 -18.38
CA ALA A 78 12.25 -30.12 -19.31
C ALA A 78 11.84 -30.08 -20.79
N SER A 79 12.40 -29.12 -21.52
CA SER A 79 12.89 -29.35 -22.88
C SER A 79 14.08 -28.43 -23.15
N ALA A 80 15.05 -28.98 -23.88
CA ALA A 80 16.44 -28.57 -23.95
C ALA A 80 16.69 -27.21 -24.62
N ALA A 81 17.74 -26.55 -24.16
CA ALA A 81 18.38 -25.43 -24.85
C ALA A 81 19.03 -25.88 -26.18
N PRO A 82 19.42 -24.92 -27.04
CA PRO A 82 20.76 -24.99 -27.58
C PRO A 82 21.57 -23.71 -27.35
N THR A 83 22.87 -23.98 -27.19
CA THR A 83 24.02 -23.17 -26.77
C THR A 83 24.44 -22.10 -27.78
N ALA A 84 24.98 -20.97 -27.29
CA ALA A 84 25.89 -20.09 -28.05
C ALA A 84 26.85 -19.33 -27.08
N PRO A 85 28.03 -18.88 -27.55
CA PRO A 85 29.29 -19.09 -26.82
C PRO A 85 29.87 -17.87 -26.06
N ALA A 86 30.91 -18.21 -25.29
CA ALA A 86 31.79 -17.46 -24.40
C ALA A 86 32.04 -15.94 -24.60
N ALA A 87 32.15 -15.27 -23.45
CA ALA A 87 32.56 -13.88 -23.23
C ALA A 87 34.04 -13.58 -23.59
N PRO A 88 34.47 -12.31 -23.45
CA PRO A 88 35.59 -12.09 -22.54
C PRO A 88 35.46 -10.91 -21.56
N THR A 89 35.97 -11.19 -20.36
CA THR A 89 36.68 -10.31 -19.39
C THR A 89 35.94 -9.24 -18.58
N ALA A 90 36.01 -9.45 -17.26
CA ALA A 90 35.57 -8.60 -16.16
C ALA A 90 36.39 -7.31 -15.97
N PRO A 91 35.89 -6.39 -15.12
CA PRO A 91 36.76 -5.80 -14.11
C PRO A 91 36.20 -5.90 -12.68
N LYS A 92 37.11 -6.35 -11.80
CA LYS A 92 37.30 -6.04 -10.37
C LYS A 92 36.06 -5.92 -9.46
N ALA A 93 35.96 -6.91 -8.57
CA ALA A 93 35.18 -6.87 -7.34
C ALA A 93 35.58 -5.68 -6.46
N THR A 94 34.69 -4.69 -6.36
CA THR A 94 34.58 -3.84 -5.18
C THR A 94 33.59 -4.50 -4.24
N THR A 95 34.02 -4.71 -3.00
CA THR A 95 33.21 -5.15 -1.87
C THR A 95 32.00 -4.24 -1.69
N ALA A 96 30.89 -4.59 -2.33
CA ALA A 96 29.59 -4.04 -2.03
C ALA A 96 29.11 -4.69 -0.73
N THR A 97 29.37 -4.01 0.39
CA THR A 97 28.64 -4.22 1.64
C THR A 97 27.16 -4.24 1.28
N THR A 98 26.55 -5.42 1.36
CA THR A 98 25.12 -5.61 1.13
C THR A 98 24.40 -4.85 2.23
N ALA A 99 24.07 -3.58 1.98
CA ALA A 99 23.17 -2.85 2.84
C ALA A 99 21.86 -3.66 2.88
N PRO A 100 21.36 -4.04 4.06
CA PRO A 100 20.13 -4.78 4.15
C PRO A 100 19.03 -3.95 3.51
N ILE A 101 18.33 -4.55 2.55
CA ILE A 101 17.12 -3.99 1.96
C ILE A 101 16.19 -3.66 3.12
N ALA A 102 15.99 -2.38 3.40
CA ALA A 102 15.08 -1.93 4.44
C ALA A 102 13.71 -2.59 4.21
N PRO A 103 13.06 -3.13 5.25
CA PRO A 103 11.76 -3.76 5.08
C PRO A 103 10.79 -2.73 4.51
N THR A 104 10.21 -3.06 3.36
CA THR A 104 9.39 -2.15 2.55
C THR A 104 8.04 -1.81 3.21
N ALA A 105 7.78 -2.33 4.42
CA ALA A 105 6.62 -2.01 5.23
C ALA A 105 7.03 -1.83 6.70
N MET A 106 6.84 -0.62 7.23
CA MET A 106 7.08 -0.27 8.64
C MET A 106 5.93 -0.68 9.57
N THR A 107 4.81 -1.12 9.00
CA THR A 107 3.59 -1.53 9.71
C THR A 107 2.98 -2.76 9.04
N ALA A 108 2.29 -3.59 9.80
CA ALA A 108 1.49 -4.69 9.28
C ALA A 108 0.28 -4.96 10.16
N ALA A 109 -0.86 -5.26 9.55
CA ALA A 109 -2.01 -5.83 10.23
C ALA A 109 -2.24 -7.28 9.80
N ILE A 110 -2.17 -8.20 10.75
CA ILE A 110 -2.24 -9.65 10.54
C ILE A 110 -3.54 -10.19 11.13
N PRO A 111 -4.34 -10.97 10.38
CA PRO A 111 -5.53 -11.62 10.94
C PRO A 111 -5.10 -12.78 11.87
N ALA A 112 -5.70 -12.86 13.05
CA ALA A 112 -5.51 -13.93 14.03
C ALA A 112 -6.89 -14.40 14.56
N PRO A 113 -6.98 -15.57 15.22
CA PRO A 113 -8.26 -16.11 15.69
C PRO A 113 -9.05 -15.17 16.60
N GLN A 114 -8.35 -14.38 17.42
CA GLN A 114 -8.95 -13.44 18.37
C GLN A 114 -9.18 -12.04 17.80
N GLY A 115 -8.84 -11.78 16.53
CA GLY A 115 -8.93 -10.47 15.88
C GLY A 115 -7.65 -10.12 15.13
N TRP A 116 -7.43 -8.83 14.89
CA TRP A 116 -6.23 -8.36 14.19
C TRP A 116 -5.07 -8.11 15.15
N VAL A 117 -3.88 -8.51 14.73
CA VAL A 117 -2.61 -8.14 15.37
C VAL A 117 -1.97 -7.03 14.56
N LEU A 118 -1.76 -5.88 15.19
CA LEU A 118 -0.99 -4.79 14.61
C LEU A 118 0.48 -4.95 14.99
N VAL A 119 1.35 -4.91 13.99
CA VAL A 119 2.80 -5.05 14.17
C VAL A 119 3.47 -3.79 13.60
N PHE A 120 4.28 -3.14 14.41
CA PHE A 120 5.03 -1.94 14.06
C PHE A 120 6.52 -2.26 14.07
N HIS A 121 7.23 -1.88 13.02
CA HIS A 121 8.67 -2.12 12.90
C HIS A 121 9.42 -1.28 13.95
N PRO A 122 10.39 -1.83 14.70
CA PRO A 122 11.09 -1.09 15.77
C PRO A 122 11.83 0.15 15.24
N GLY A 123 12.25 0.13 13.97
CA GLY A 123 12.86 1.27 13.27
C GLY A 123 11.99 2.54 13.20
N ILE A 124 10.67 2.48 13.47
CA ILE A 124 9.84 3.70 13.58
C ILE A 124 10.17 4.53 14.83
N TYR A 125 10.94 3.99 15.78
CA TYR A 125 11.45 4.71 16.93
C TYR A 125 12.88 5.22 16.72
N GLY A 126 13.45 4.98 15.54
CA GLY A 126 14.74 5.49 15.13
C GLY A 126 14.73 7.01 14.88
N PRO A 127 15.90 7.59 14.58
CA PRO A 127 16.10 9.04 14.47
C PRO A 127 15.24 9.72 13.38
N GLU A 128 14.85 8.95 12.35
CA GLU A 128 14.07 9.46 11.22
C GLU A 128 12.60 9.74 11.55
N HIS A 129 12.07 9.16 12.64
CA HIS A 129 10.64 9.21 12.97
C HIS A 129 10.47 9.74 14.38
N ASP A 130 10.01 10.98 14.51
CA ASP A 130 9.59 11.51 15.82
C ASP A 130 8.18 11.03 16.20
N ALA A 131 7.74 11.40 17.41
CA ALA A 131 6.41 11.05 17.91
C ALA A 131 5.29 11.52 16.98
N HIS A 132 5.45 12.68 16.33
CA HIS A 132 4.43 13.24 15.45
C HIS A 132 4.22 12.36 14.21
N MET A 133 5.30 11.85 13.63
CA MET A 133 5.24 10.89 12.53
C MET A 133 4.69 9.53 12.97
N ARG A 134 5.10 9.05 14.15
CA ARG A 134 4.61 7.79 14.70
C ARG A 134 3.09 7.80 14.92
N TYR A 135 2.53 8.88 15.48
CA TYR A 135 1.08 9.01 15.65
C TYR A 135 0.31 8.89 14.32
N ALA A 136 0.83 9.49 13.24
CA ALA A 136 0.24 9.33 11.92
C ALA A 136 0.35 7.89 11.40
N LEU A 137 1.49 7.22 11.58
CA LEU A 137 1.67 5.82 11.17
C LEU A 137 0.71 4.87 11.89
N TYR A 138 0.57 5.04 13.21
CA TYR A 138 -0.36 4.23 14.00
C TYR A 138 -1.81 4.42 13.54
N TRP A 139 -2.24 5.67 13.38
CA TRP A 139 -3.62 5.98 13.00
C TRP A 139 -3.94 5.56 11.57
N ARG A 140 -2.96 5.66 10.67
CA ARG A 140 -3.08 5.16 9.30
C ARG A 140 -3.35 3.65 9.30
N GLU A 141 -2.64 2.88 10.11
CA GLU A 141 -2.83 1.42 10.18
C GLU A 141 -4.18 1.05 10.80
N LEU A 142 -4.61 1.76 11.85
CA LEU A 142 -5.97 1.62 12.40
C LEU A 142 -7.03 1.91 11.34
N THR A 143 -6.87 3.00 10.59
CA THR A 143 -7.84 3.39 9.56
C THR A 143 -7.86 2.39 8.40
N ARG A 144 -6.70 1.85 7.99
CA ARG A 144 -6.63 0.75 7.00
C ARG A 144 -7.43 -0.47 7.46
N LEU A 145 -7.32 -0.83 8.74
CA LEU A 145 -8.11 -1.92 9.30
C LEU A 145 -9.61 -1.64 9.23
N VAL A 146 -10.05 -0.46 9.69
CA VAL A 146 -11.46 -0.03 9.58
C VAL A 146 -11.92 -0.07 8.12
N ASN A 147 -11.07 0.36 7.19
CA ASN A 147 -11.35 0.37 5.77
C ASN A 147 -11.59 -1.05 5.21
N LYS A 148 -10.94 -2.09 5.75
CA LYS A 148 -11.22 -3.49 5.37
C LYS A 148 -12.63 -3.95 5.75
N GLY A 149 -13.23 -3.38 6.79
CA GLY A 149 -14.59 -3.71 7.24
C GLY A 149 -15.69 -2.93 6.53
N ARG A 150 -15.39 -1.71 6.04
CA ARG A 150 -16.40 -0.84 5.43
C ARG A 150 -16.40 -0.82 3.90
N LEU A 151 -15.24 -1.04 3.27
CA LEU A 151 -15.12 -0.98 1.81
C LEU A 151 -15.43 -2.33 1.18
N PRO A 152 -15.85 -2.37 -0.09
CA PRO A 152 -16.07 -3.62 -0.81
C PRO A 152 -14.86 -4.55 -0.70
N VAL A 153 -15.12 -5.77 -0.22
CA VAL A 153 -14.11 -6.83 -0.09
C VAL A 153 -13.89 -7.56 -1.42
N PRO A 154 -12.76 -8.26 -1.60
CA PRO A 154 -12.54 -9.08 -2.78
C PRO A 154 -13.71 -10.05 -2.98
N LEU A 155 -14.43 -9.90 -4.11
CA LEU A 155 -15.57 -10.75 -4.42
C LEU A 155 -15.09 -12.19 -4.58
N ARG A 156 -15.87 -13.15 -4.09
CA ARG A 156 -15.54 -14.58 -4.13
C ARG A 156 -16.52 -15.37 -4.98
N THR A 157 -16.03 -16.43 -5.59
CA THR A 157 -16.82 -17.45 -6.29
C THR A 157 -17.51 -18.37 -5.28
N ALA A 158 -18.41 -19.24 -5.74
CA ALA A 158 -19.18 -20.14 -4.86
C ALA A 158 -18.30 -21.13 -4.06
N ASP A 159 -17.16 -21.52 -4.62
CA ASP A 159 -16.10 -22.33 -3.99
C ASP A 159 -15.15 -21.52 -3.09
N GLY A 160 -15.38 -20.22 -2.93
CA GLY A 160 -14.61 -19.34 -2.03
C GLY A 160 -13.32 -18.78 -2.63
N ALA A 161 -13.01 -19.06 -3.90
CA ALA A 161 -11.86 -18.48 -4.59
C ALA A 161 -12.09 -16.99 -4.93
N PRO A 162 -11.04 -16.15 -5.02
CA PRO A 162 -11.21 -14.76 -5.44
C PRO A 162 -11.67 -14.67 -6.89
N ARG A 163 -12.77 -13.97 -7.14
CA ARG A 163 -13.25 -13.68 -8.50
C ARG A 163 -12.19 -12.92 -9.27
N GLN A 164 -12.01 -13.31 -10.53
CA GLN A 164 -11.03 -12.71 -11.44
C GLN A 164 -11.69 -12.01 -12.62
N ASP A 165 -13.01 -11.86 -12.68
CA ASP A 165 -13.65 -11.04 -13.73
C ASP A 165 -13.22 -9.56 -13.63
N ARG A 166 -13.36 -8.83 -14.73
CA ARG A 166 -12.97 -7.41 -14.87
C ARG A 166 -13.54 -6.59 -13.73
N HIS A 167 -14.83 -6.72 -13.47
CA HIS A 167 -15.53 -5.96 -12.45
C HIS A 167 -14.96 -6.24 -11.05
N ALA A 168 -14.84 -7.51 -10.65
CA ALA A 168 -14.28 -7.88 -9.35
C ALA A 168 -12.84 -7.36 -9.14
N VAL A 169 -12.02 -7.41 -10.18
CA VAL A 169 -10.64 -6.92 -10.14
C VAL A 169 -10.58 -5.40 -9.97
N LEU A 170 -11.37 -4.67 -10.75
CA LEU A 170 -11.44 -3.21 -10.69
C LEU A 170 -12.02 -2.73 -9.37
N LEU A 171 -13.13 -3.32 -8.90
CA LEU A 171 -13.77 -2.96 -7.64
C LEU A 171 -12.82 -3.17 -6.45
N THR A 172 -12.09 -4.30 -6.44
CA THR A 172 -11.09 -4.58 -5.40
C THR A 172 -9.94 -3.56 -5.45
N ALA A 173 -9.48 -3.21 -6.66
CA ALA A 173 -8.38 -2.28 -6.83
C ALA A 173 -8.78 -0.86 -6.41
N VAL A 174 -9.91 -0.33 -6.89
CA VAL A 174 -10.37 1.02 -6.54
C VAL A 174 -10.66 1.14 -5.04
N SER A 175 -11.24 0.10 -4.43
CA SER A 175 -11.48 0.06 -2.98
C SER A 175 -10.18 0.10 -2.19
N ARG A 176 -9.13 -0.60 -2.66
CA ARG A 176 -7.81 -0.55 -2.05
C ARG A 176 -7.16 0.83 -2.21
N LEU A 177 -7.25 1.45 -3.39
CA LEU A 177 -6.69 2.78 -3.65
C LEU A 177 -7.37 3.84 -2.78
N PHE A 178 -8.70 3.86 -2.75
CA PHE A 178 -9.45 4.77 -1.89
C PHE A 178 -9.18 4.50 -0.40
N GLY A 179 -9.10 3.23 0.00
CA GLY A 179 -8.79 2.86 1.37
C GLY A 179 -7.44 3.40 1.85
N GLU A 180 -6.44 3.47 0.96
CA GLU A 180 -5.15 4.10 1.24
C GLU A 180 -5.22 5.63 1.28
N TYR A 181 -5.93 6.24 0.33
CA TYR A 181 -6.19 7.68 0.30
C TYR A 181 -6.88 8.15 1.60
N ASP A 182 -7.98 7.50 1.98
CA ASP A 182 -8.76 7.83 3.18
C ASP A 182 -7.96 7.59 4.47
N ALA A 183 -7.17 6.52 4.53
CA ALA A 183 -6.31 6.24 5.68
C ALA A 183 -5.22 7.29 5.87
N ALA A 184 -4.62 7.79 4.79
CA ALA A 184 -3.63 8.86 4.86
C ALA A 184 -4.26 10.17 5.34
N ARG A 185 -5.38 10.58 4.74
CA ARG A 185 -6.15 11.78 5.11
C ARG A 185 -6.52 11.78 6.60
N LYS A 186 -7.17 10.73 7.08
CA LYS A 186 -7.59 10.61 8.48
C LYS A 186 -6.42 10.53 9.46
N ALA A 187 -5.29 9.96 9.05
CA ALA A 187 -4.08 9.93 9.87
C ALA A 187 -3.50 11.32 10.09
N TRP A 188 -3.46 12.16 9.06
CA TRP A 188 -3.00 13.54 9.22
C TRP A 188 -4.02 14.38 9.99
N ASP A 189 -5.32 14.23 9.74
CA ASP A 189 -6.37 14.90 10.52
C ASP A 189 -6.25 14.57 12.03
N PHE A 190 -6.07 13.29 12.35
CA PHE A 190 -5.88 12.85 13.72
C PHE A 190 -4.60 13.42 14.33
N ARG A 191 -3.46 13.27 13.65
CA ARG A 191 -2.17 13.80 14.12
C ARG A 191 -2.29 15.28 14.39
N ASP A 192 -2.78 16.04 13.43
CA ASP A 192 -2.88 17.49 13.54
C ASP A 192 -3.86 17.90 14.65
N GLY A 193 -4.96 17.16 14.82
CA GLY A 193 -5.89 17.33 15.93
C GLY A 193 -5.22 17.06 17.29
N LEU A 194 -4.46 15.97 17.42
CA LEU A 194 -3.70 15.61 18.62
C LEU A 194 -2.67 16.69 18.95
N LEU A 195 -1.84 17.08 17.97
CA LEU A 195 -0.80 18.09 18.15
C LEU A 195 -1.41 19.44 18.57
N ARG A 196 -2.39 19.94 17.82
CA ARG A 196 -2.95 21.28 18.06
C ARG A 196 -3.83 21.35 19.31
N LYS A 197 -4.73 20.36 19.49
CA LYS A 197 -5.78 20.44 20.53
C LYS A 197 -5.35 19.83 21.86
N VAL A 198 -4.52 18.79 21.84
CA VAL A 198 -4.15 18.04 23.05
C VAL A 198 -2.74 18.44 23.51
N LEU A 199 -1.76 18.32 22.62
CA LEU A 199 -0.36 18.59 22.97
C LEU A 199 0.01 20.08 22.91
N ARG A 200 -0.84 20.90 22.26
CA ARG A 200 -0.60 22.34 22.01
C ARG A 200 0.76 22.60 21.35
N GLN A 201 1.09 21.76 20.38
CA GLN A 201 2.34 21.78 19.62
C GLN A 201 2.06 22.04 18.15
N GLU A 202 3.03 22.66 17.48
CA GLU A 202 3.08 22.72 16.02
C GLU A 202 3.74 21.46 15.45
N LEU A 203 3.58 21.23 14.15
CA LEU A 203 4.27 20.14 13.48
C LEU A 203 5.79 20.41 13.55
N SER A 204 6.55 19.45 14.06
CA SER A 204 8.00 19.51 14.12
C SER A 204 8.61 19.58 12.72
N GLU A 205 9.75 20.26 12.59
CA GLU A 205 10.47 20.34 11.31
C GLU A 205 10.89 18.96 10.80
N ARG A 206 11.27 18.04 11.70
CA ARG A 206 11.56 16.64 11.32
C ARG A 206 10.36 15.96 10.67
N ALA A 207 9.16 16.08 11.25
CA ALA A 207 7.95 15.51 10.67
C ALA A 207 7.55 16.19 9.36
N ARG A 208 7.76 17.51 9.24
CA ARG A 208 7.58 18.26 8.00
C ARG A 208 8.51 17.73 6.90
N THR A 209 9.80 17.59 7.18
CA THR A 209 10.79 17.06 6.24
C THR A 209 10.49 15.62 5.84
N ALA A 210 10.15 14.74 6.78
CA ALA A 210 9.77 13.36 6.48
C ALA A 210 8.53 13.28 5.57
N LEU A 211 7.53 14.12 5.83
CA LEU A 211 6.34 14.25 4.98
C LEU A 211 6.70 14.71 3.56
N LEU A 212 7.56 15.72 3.43
CA LEU A 212 8.03 16.23 2.13
C LEU A 212 8.78 15.16 1.33
N HIS A 213 9.65 14.39 1.99
CA HIS A 213 10.36 13.29 1.34
C HIS A 213 9.41 12.17 0.89
N ALA A 214 8.45 11.78 1.74
CA ALA A 214 7.44 10.79 1.38
C ALA A 214 6.62 11.27 0.17
N PHE A 215 6.18 12.53 0.19
CA PHE A 215 5.45 13.15 -0.90
C PHE A 215 6.24 13.18 -2.22
N ALA A 216 7.51 13.60 -2.16
CA ALA A 216 8.39 13.63 -3.33
C ALA A 216 8.64 12.21 -3.88
N ALA A 217 8.80 11.22 -2.99
CA ALA A 217 8.92 9.83 -3.39
C ALA A 217 7.65 9.32 -4.07
N ASP A 218 6.47 9.57 -3.50
CA ASP A 218 5.18 9.16 -4.10
C ASP A 218 4.98 9.79 -5.47
N LEU A 219 5.26 11.10 -5.62
CA LEU A 219 5.25 11.77 -6.92
C LEU A 219 6.24 11.16 -7.91
N GLY A 220 7.48 10.89 -7.48
CA GLY A 220 8.50 10.29 -8.33
C GLY A 220 8.09 8.90 -8.84
N HIS A 221 7.49 8.09 -7.97
CA HIS A 221 6.96 6.78 -8.37
C HIS A 221 5.79 6.92 -9.32
N ALA A 222 4.80 7.76 -8.98
CA ALA A 222 3.60 7.97 -9.79
C ALA A 222 3.89 8.48 -11.20
N THR A 223 4.94 9.29 -11.36
CA THR A 223 5.27 9.98 -12.61
C THR A 223 6.46 9.36 -13.36
N SER A 224 6.98 8.23 -12.86
CA SER A 224 8.17 7.54 -13.35
C SER A 224 8.14 7.30 -14.86
N ALA A 225 9.08 7.94 -15.58
CA ALA A 225 9.27 7.72 -17.01
C ALA A 225 9.74 6.29 -17.30
N ASP A 226 10.62 5.73 -16.45
CA ASP A 226 11.10 4.36 -16.57
C ASP A 226 9.96 3.34 -16.43
N ALA A 227 9.06 3.55 -15.47
CA ALA A 227 7.88 2.70 -15.33
C ALA A 227 6.99 2.75 -16.58
N ARG A 228 6.78 3.94 -17.15
CA ARG A 228 6.01 4.11 -18.40
C ARG A 228 6.70 3.46 -19.60
N THR A 229 8.02 3.52 -19.68
CA THR A 229 8.80 2.81 -20.71
C THR A 229 8.66 1.30 -20.55
N TRP A 230 8.76 0.79 -19.33
CA TRP A 230 8.57 -0.63 -19.07
C TRP A 230 7.17 -1.13 -19.44
N LEU A 231 6.13 -0.37 -19.11
CA LEU A 231 4.75 -0.70 -19.48
C LEU A 231 4.57 -0.80 -20.99
N ARG A 232 5.15 0.14 -21.75
CA ARG A 232 5.14 0.09 -23.23
C ARG A 232 5.83 -1.15 -23.77
N MET A 233 7.03 -1.48 -23.27
CA MET A 233 7.76 -2.67 -23.70
C MET A 233 6.98 -3.97 -23.41
N LEU A 234 6.31 -4.07 -22.26
CA LEU A 234 5.47 -5.21 -21.91
C LEU A 234 4.24 -5.30 -22.83
N ALA A 235 3.64 -4.16 -23.18
CA ALA A 235 2.50 -4.12 -24.10
C ALA A 235 2.89 -4.55 -25.52
N ASP A 236 4.05 -4.09 -26.01
CA ASP A 236 4.59 -4.50 -27.31
C ASP A 236 4.91 -6.01 -27.33
N ASP A 237 5.44 -6.55 -26.23
CA ASP A 237 5.69 -7.99 -26.11
C ASP A 237 4.41 -8.81 -26.09
N HIS A 238 3.38 -8.33 -25.39
CA HIS A 238 2.06 -8.95 -25.41
C HIS A 238 1.44 -8.93 -26.81
N ALA A 239 1.57 -7.82 -27.55
CA ALA A 239 1.07 -7.71 -28.92
C ALA A 239 1.76 -8.72 -29.87
N ARG A 240 3.06 -8.99 -29.67
CA ARG A 240 3.81 -9.98 -30.46
C ARG A 240 3.49 -11.43 -30.10
N THR A 241 3.43 -11.74 -28.80
CA THR A 241 3.36 -13.13 -28.31
C THR A 241 1.93 -13.62 -28.10
N GLY A 242 0.99 -12.72 -27.78
CA GLY A 242 -0.36 -13.06 -27.36
C GLY A 242 -0.45 -13.71 -25.97
N ASP A 243 0.65 -13.79 -25.19
CA ASP A 243 0.64 -14.39 -23.85
C ASP A 243 0.03 -13.43 -22.82
N THR A 244 -1.29 -13.48 -22.69
CA THR A 244 -2.06 -12.66 -21.75
C THR A 244 -1.71 -12.97 -20.29
N ALA A 245 -1.43 -14.22 -19.94
CA ALA A 245 -1.22 -14.62 -18.56
C ALA A 245 0.10 -14.06 -18.01
N THR A 246 1.17 -14.13 -18.80
CA THR A 246 2.46 -13.53 -18.45
C THR A 246 2.38 -12.01 -18.44
N TYR A 247 1.73 -11.41 -19.44
CA TYR A 247 1.51 -9.96 -19.51
C TYR A 247 0.80 -9.42 -18.25
N LEU A 248 -0.35 -10.00 -17.90
CA LEU A 248 -1.12 -9.56 -16.73
C LEU A 248 -0.36 -9.75 -15.41
N ARG A 249 0.46 -10.80 -15.29
CA ARG A 249 1.30 -11.03 -14.10
C ARG A 249 2.37 -9.96 -13.92
N ALA A 250 2.92 -9.44 -15.02
CA ALA A 250 3.92 -8.38 -15.00
C ALA A 250 3.31 -6.97 -14.84
N VAL A 251 2.23 -6.67 -15.57
CA VAL A 251 1.67 -5.31 -15.66
C VAL A 251 0.79 -4.94 -14.48
N ARG A 252 -0.06 -5.85 -13.98
CA ARG A 252 -1.00 -5.52 -12.88
C ARG A 252 -0.30 -4.98 -11.62
N PRO A 253 0.81 -5.59 -11.13
CA PRO A 253 1.52 -5.04 -9.96
C PRO A 253 2.12 -3.66 -10.23
N LEU A 254 2.64 -3.44 -11.43
CA LEU A 254 3.27 -2.16 -11.81
C LEU A 254 2.22 -1.04 -11.88
N VAL A 255 1.12 -1.26 -12.59
CA VAL A 255 0.01 -0.31 -12.69
C VAL A 255 -0.59 -0.02 -11.32
N MET A 256 -0.82 -1.04 -10.50
CA MET A 256 -1.34 -0.85 -9.14
C MET A 256 -0.39 -0.04 -8.26
N ARG A 257 0.93 -0.23 -8.39
CA ARG A 257 1.94 0.56 -7.67
C ARG A 257 1.89 2.04 -8.06
N LEU A 258 1.77 2.34 -9.35
CA LEU A 258 1.62 3.72 -9.84
C LEU A 258 0.33 4.36 -9.31
N SER A 259 -0.80 3.64 -9.37
CA SER A 259 -2.08 4.11 -8.84
C SER A 259 -2.05 4.35 -7.32
N LEU A 260 -1.34 3.50 -6.57
CA LEU A 260 -1.16 3.68 -5.12
C LEU A 260 -0.35 4.94 -4.81
N ALA A 261 0.75 5.15 -5.52
CA ALA A 261 1.59 6.35 -5.36
C ALA A 261 0.79 7.62 -5.69
N LEU A 262 -0.03 7.61 -6.74
CA LEU A 262 -0.97 8.71 -7.04
C LEU A 262 -1.95 8.95 -5.89
N SER A 263 -2.52 7.88 -5.32
CA SER A 263 -3.47 7.99 -4.22
C SER A 263 -2.84 8.63 -2.97
N HIS A 264 -1.60 8.30 -2.63
CA HIS A 264 -0.88 8.91 -1.51
C HIS A 264 -0.48 10.37 -1.79
N ALA A 265 -0.01 10.66 -3.01
CA ALA A 265 0.32 12.02 -3.42
C ALA A 265 -0.91 12.94 -3.36
N TRP A 266 -2.05 12.50 -3.90
CA TRP A 266 -3.31 13.25 -3.85
C TRP A 266 -3.84 13.45 -2.44
N ALA A 267 -3.76 12.42 -1.60
CA ALA A 267 -4.14 12.56 -0.20
C ALA A 267 -3.32 13.70 0.44
N THR A 268 -2.01 13.72 0.19
CA THR A 268 -1.09 14.72 0.76
C THR A 268 -1.45 16.13 0.27
N LEU A 269 -1.66 16.28 -1.04
CA LEU A 269 -2.02 17.58 -1.63
C LEU A 269 -3.32 18.14 -1.08
N ASP A 270 -4.31 17.28 -0.89
CA ASP A 270 -5.59 17.72 -0.36
C ASP A 270 -5.47 18.16 1.11
N HIS A 271 -4.50 17.61 1.85
CA HIS A 271 -4.35 17.85 3.31
C HIS A 271 -3.45 19.05 3.61
N PHE A 272 -2.41 19.28 2.80
CA PHE A 272 -1.43 20.33 3.00
C PHE A 272 -1.51 21.38 1.88
N PRO A 273 -2.31 22.45 2.04
CA PRO A 273 -2.50 23.48 1.02
C PRO A 273 -1.20 24.12 0.52
N ASP A 274 -0.21 24.30 1.41
CA ASP A 274 1.09 24.87 1.06
C ASP A 274 1.88 24.01 0.06
N LEU A 275 1.59 22.70 0.02
CA LEU A 275 2.19 21.75 -0.92
C LEU A 275 1.34 21.58 -2.19
N ALA A 276 0.08 22.05 -2.16
CA ALA A 276 -0.89 21.84 -3.22
C ALA A 276 -0.43 22.46 -4.55
N ALA A 277 0.09 23.69 -4.54
CA ALA A 277 0.52 24.37 -5.76
C ALA A 277 1.71 23.67 -6.47
N PRO A 278 2.88 23.49 -5.82
CA PRO A 278 4.04 22.86 -6.47
C PRO A 278 3.77 21.38 -6.83
N GLY A 279 3.04 20.66 -5.99
CA GLY A 279 2.72 19.26 -6.24
C GLY A 279 1.67 19.05 -7.33
N ALA A 280 0.66 19.91 -7.42
CA ALA A 280 -0.31 19.88 -8.51
C ALA A 280 0.35 20.22 -9.86
N GLU A 281 1.30 21.16 -9.88
CA GLU A 281 2.06 21.49 -11.08
C GLU A 281 2.87 20.28 -11.59
N LEU A 282 3.55 19.55 -10.69
CA LEU A 282 4.29 18.34 -11.03
C LEU A 282 3.38 17.24 -11.58
N LEU A 283 2.22 17.00 -10.95
CA LEU A 283 1.24 16.04 -11.46
C LEU A 283 0.65 16.45 -12.81
N HIS A 284 0.48 17.76 -13.03
CA HIS A 284 0.01 18.29 -14.31
C HIS A 284 1.04 18.05 -15.43
N ARG A 285 2.33 18.31 -15.15
CA ARG A 285 3.45 18.06 -16.08
C ARG A 285 3.71 16.59 -16.37
N ALA A 286 3.25 15.68 -15.51
CA ALA A 286 3.49 14.25 -15.68
C ALA A 286 2.73 13.60 -16.84
N GLU A 287 1.90 14.37 -17.58
CA GLU A 287 1.09 13.90 -18.70
C GLU A 287 0.20 12.70 -18.32
N LEU A 288 -0.35 12.73 -17.10
CA LEU A 288 -1.25 11.70 -16.62
C LEU A 288 -2.56 11.70 -17.43
N PRO A 289 -3.21 10.53 -17.61
CA PRO A 289 -4.51 10.44 -18.27
C PRO A 289 -5.55 11.34 -17.60
N ALA A 290 -6.52 11.86 -18.36
CA ALA A 290 -7.59 12.71 -17.82
C ALA A 290 -8.34 12.04 -16.64
N ALA A 291 -8.60 10.73 -16.76
CA ALA A 291 -9.20 9.89 -15.73
C ALA A 291 -8.46 9.94 -14.38
N ALA A 292 -7.16 10.28 -14.35
CA ALA A 292 -6.44 10.45 -13.10
C ALA A 292 -7.05 11.59 -12.25
N ARG A 293 -7.40 12.72 -12.88
CA ARG A 293 -8.02 13.86 -12.18
C ARG A 293 -9.45 13.58 -11.74
N GLU A 294 -10.20 12.84 -12.56
CA GLU A 294 -11.56 12.44 -12.23
C GLU A 294 -11.59 11.44 -11.08
N LEU A 295 -10.71 10.44 -11.09
CA LEU A 295 -10.55 9.47 -10.00
C LEU A 295 -10.11 10.15 -8.70
N HIS A 296 -9.20 11.13 -8.77
CA HIS A 296 -8.84 11.95 -7.61
C HIS A 296 -10.06 12.68 -7.04
N SER A 297 -10.82 13.36 -7.90
CA SER A 297 -12.02 14.08 -7.49
C SER A 297 -13.07 13.16 -6.87
N PHE A 298 -13.24 11.96 -7.45
CA PHE A 298 -14.07 10.89 -6.90
C PHE A 298 -13.61 10.51 -5.48
N PHE A 299 -12.32 10.22 -5.26
CA PHE A 299 -11.81 9.89 -3.92
C PHE A 299 -12.01 11.01 -2.91
N ARG A 300 -11.73 12.27 -3.29
CA ARG A 300 -11.96 13.42 -2.43
C ARG A 300 -13.43 13.50 -1.98
N ASN A 301 -14.36 13.38 -2.93
CA ASN A 301 -15.79 13.43 -2.65
C ASN A 301 -16.23 12.27 -1.75
N ARG A 302 -15.75 11.05 -1.98
CA ARG A 302 -16.08 9.88 -1.15
C ARG A 302 -15.54 10.00 0.26
N HIS A 303 -14.35 10.58 0.43
CA HIS A 303 -13.77 10.84 1.74
C HIS A 303 -14.59 11.88 2.52
N VAL A 304 -14.90 13.02 1.90
CA VAL A 304 -15.72 14.08 2.52
C VAL A 304 -17.11 13.56 2.89
N ALA A 305 -17.74 12.77 2.03
CA ALA A 305 -19.06 12.20 2.28
C ALA A 305 -19.04 10.98 3.23
N GLY A 306 -17.86 10.42 3.56
CA GLY A 306 -17.76 9.17 4.32
C GLY A 306 -18.33 7.95 3.61
N SER A 307 -18.49 7.99 2.28
CA SER A 307 -19.20 6.96 1.50
C SER A 307 -18.33 5.72 1.26
N PRO A 308 -18.83 4.50 1.51
CA PRO A 308 -18.14 3.26 1.18
C PRO A 308 -18.38 2.76 -0.25
N ASP A 309 -19.37 3.31 -0.95
CA ASP A 309 -19.70 2.91 -2.32
C ASP A 309 -18.59 3.32 -3.30
N MET A 310 -17.89 2.31 -3.81
CA MET A 310 -16.78 2.45 -4.76
C MET A 310 -17.17 2.07 -6.20
N GLU A 311 -18.41 1.63 -6.42
CA GLU A 311 -18.86 1.11 -7.71
C GLU A 311 -18.62 2.09 -8.86
N PRO A 312 -18.97 3.39 -8.75
CA PRO A 312 -18.75 4.33 -9.85
C PRO A 312 -17.27 4.61 -10.13
N GLY A 313 -16.38 4.24 -9.21
CA GLY A 313 -14.94 4.39 -9.39
C GLY A 313 -14.30 3.30 -10.26
N THR A 314 -15.01 2.21 -10.57
CA THR A 314 -14.43 1.10 -11.38
C THR A 314 -14.10 1.54 -12.80
N GLU A 315 -14.96 2.35 -13.43
CA GLU A 315 -14.74 2.83 -14.80
C GLU A 315 -13.66 3.92 -14.86
N LEU A 316 -13.65 4.85 -13.89
CA LEU A 316 -12.56 5.82 -13.74
C LEU A 316 -11.19 5.13 -13.57
N LEU A 317 -11.15 4.04 -12.81
CA LEU A 317 -9.95 3.24 -12.67
C LEU A 317 -9.59 2.51 -13.96
N ALA A 318 -10.57 1.95 -14.67
CA ALA A 318 -10.34 1.28 -15.94
C ALA A 318 -9.74 2.22 -16.98
N GLU A 319 -10.24 3.45 -17.06
CA GLU A 319 -9.70 4.49 -17.94
C GLU A 319 -8.29 4.93 -17.55
N LEU A 320 -8.02 5.08 -16.24
CA LEU A 320 -6.67 5.37 -15.75
C LEU A 320 -5.70 4.25 -16.16
N TRP A 321 -6.09 2.98 -15.96
CA TRP A 321 -5.27 1.83 -16.32
C TRP A 321 -5.10 1.70 -17.83
N ALA A 322 -6.13 2.01 -18.62
CA ALA A 322 -6.04 2.07 -20.07
C ALA A 322 -5.03 3.13 -20.53
N GLY A 323 -5.00 4.29 -19.87
CA GLY A 323 -3.98 5.32 -20.09
C GLY A 323 -2.54 4.89 -19.73
N PHE A 324 -2.40 3.86 -18.89
CA PHE A 324 -1.13 3.18 -18.64
C PHE A 324 -0.85 1.99 -19.57
N GLY A 325 -1.74 1.71 -20.53
CA GLY A 325 -1.61 0.60 -21.49
C GLY A 325 -2.26 -0.72 -21.04
N LEU A 326 -2.99 -0.74 -19.93
CA LEU A 326 -3.71 -1.92 -19.45
C LEU A 326 -5.22 -1.78 -19.66
N ARG A 327 -5.75 -2.49 -20.65
CA ARG A 327 -7.20 -2.63 -20.87
C ARG A 327 -7.63 -4.02 -20.47
N LEU A 328 -8.54 -4.13 -19.50
CA LEU A 328 -9.07 -5.41 -19.01
C LEU A 328 -10.42 -5.71 -19.64
N ALA A 329 -10.65 -6.98 -19.98
CA ALA A 329 -11.93 -7.49 -20.46
C ALA A 329 -12.20 -8.87 -19.85
N ASP A 330 -13.46 -9.30 -19.92
CA ASP A 330 -13.84 -10.66 -19.60
C ASP A 330 -13.62 -11.54 -20.85
N GLY A 331 -12.76 -12.55 -20.73
CA GLY A 331 -12.52 -13.53 -21.77
C GLY A 331 -13.63 -14.58 -21.86
N PRO A 332 -13.56 -15.53 -22.81
CA PRO A 332 -14.57 -16.57 -22.94
C PRO A 332 -14.66 -17.40 -21.64
N GLY A 333 -15.87 -17.50 -21.09
CA GLY A 333 -16.23 -18.36 -19.96
C GLY A 333 -16.96 -19.61 -20.44
N GLY A 334 -16.90 -20.69 -19.65
CA GLY A 334 -17.77 -21.86 -19.86
C GLY A 334 -19.22 -21.57 -19.43
N PRO A 335 -20.19 -22.42 -19.80
CA PRO A 335 -21.56 -22.29 -19.31
C PRO A 335 -21.59 -22.36 -17.78
N GLY A 336 -21.94 -21.26 -17.13
CA GLY A 336 -21.96 -21.15 -15.66
C GLY A 336 -20.63 -20.76 -15.00
N GLU A 337 -19.56 -20.54 -15.78
CA GLU A 337 -18.29 -20.01 -15.26
C GLU A 337 -18.11 -18.55 -15.69
N PRO A 338 -17.75 -17.62 -14.76
CA PRO A 338 -17.37 -16.28 -15.15
C PRO A 338 -16.15 -16.33 -16.09
N GLY A 339 -16.15 -15.48 -17.12
CA GLY A 339 -15.03 -15.35 -18.06
C GLY A 339 -13.69 -15.14 -17.34
N ARG A 340 -12.62 -15.75 -17.86
CA ARG A 340 -11.27 -15.49 -17.32
C ARG A 340 -10.86 -14.07 -17.66
N LEU A 341 -10.22 -13.36 -16.73
CA LEU A 341 -9.64 -12.04 -17.01
C LEU A 341 -8.73 -12.11 -18.23
N THR A 342 -8.95 -11.24 -19.20
CA THR A 342 -8.05 -11.04 -20.32
C THR A 342 -7.59 -9.59 -20.39
N ALA A 343 -6.54 -9.34 -21.16
CA ALA A 343 -6.14 -8.01 -21.59
C ALA A 343 -6.51 -7.82 -23.06
N LEU A 344 -6.95 -6.61 -23.43
CA LEU A 344 -7.10 -6.22 -24.83
C LEU A 344 -5.74 -5.84 -25.40
N ARG A 345 -5.51 -6.11 -26.69
CA ARG A 345 -4.25 -5.74 -27.33
C ARG A 345 -4.22 -4.21 -27.52
N PRO A 346 -3.02 -3.61 -27.56
CA PRO A 346 -2.89 -2.21 -27.96
C PRO A 346 -3.53 -1.99 -29.34
N GLY A 347 -4.61 -1.19 -29.41
CA GLY A 347 -5.33 -0.89 -30.65
C GLY A 347 -6.71 -1.55 -30.80
N ASP A 348 -7.06 -2.51 -29.94
CA ASP A 348 -8.42 -3.05 -29.77
C ASP A 348 -9.29 -2.11 -28.91
#